data_AF-A0A6A6HP24-F1
#
_entry.id   AF-A0A6A6HP24-F1
#
_cell.length_a   1.000
_cell.length_b   1.000
_cell.length_c   1.000
_cell.angle_alpha   90.00
_cell.angle_beta   90.00
_cell.angle_gamma   90.00
#
_symmetry.space_group_name_H-M   'P 1'
#
loop_
_entity.id
_entity.type
_entity.pdbx_description
1 polymer ?
#
loop_
_entity_poly.entity_id
_entity_poly.type
_entity_poly.pdbx_seq_one_letter_code
_entity_poly.pdbx_strand_id
1 'polypeptide(L)'
;MSAFADHYLGDCFAAGHIRTPRRFLHAGDMGGWAAKVPFNAVMFAKDMCSKYMHDEDNALGLTVRNRKGEIWKAYGDKQMFEPINDDNRQRLARCLQASADEVFACYLARKIIVDDANEYAAWYHAPVVDAALDGHNHSPLFTREGHIRAEIDNPGCWKHKLSWKWWATVYNDLRTCPTFKKY
;
A
#
# COMPACT_ATOMS: atom_id res chain seq x y z
N MET A 1 6.88 24.13 -2.51
CA MET A 1 7.48 22.78 -2.44
C MET A 1 6.90 21.99 -1.25
N SER A 2 5.55 21.99 -1.10
CA SER A 2 4.81 21.20 -0.09
C SER A 2 3.97 20.12 -0.77
N ALA A 3 3.29 20.47 -1.87
CA ALA A 3 2.39 19.57 -2.60
C ALA A 3 2.97 18.19 -2.97
N PHE A 4 4.26 18.11 -3.33
CA PHE A 4 4.90 16.81 -3.62
C PHE A 4 5.11 15.98 -2.35
N ALA A 5 5.53 16.60 -1.25
CA ALA A 5 5.69 15.91 0.03
C ALA A 5 4.32 15.46 0.59
N ASP A 6 3.32 16.32 0.46
CA ASP A 6 1.93 16.04 0.88
C ASP A 6 1.32 14.89 0.07
N HIS A 7 1.68 14.74 -1.20
CA HIS A 7 1.28 13.59 -2.00
C HIS A 7 1.83 12.27 -1.42
N TYR A 8 3.14 12.20 -1.13
CA TYR A 8 3.73 11.01 -0.52
C TYR A 8 3.17 10.74 0.88
N LEU A 9 2.86 11.78 1.65
CA LEU A 9 2.21 11.63 2.95
C LEU A 9 0.78 11.12 2.81
N GLY A 10 0.05 11.57 1.79
CA GLY A 10 -1.26 11.04 1.41
C GLY A 10 -1.22 9.56 1.03
N ASP A 11 -0.22 9.16 0.24
CA ASP A 11 0.00 7.76 -0.13
C ASP A 11 0.20 6.87 1.10
N CYS A 12 0.77 7.37 2.20
CA CYS A 12 0.87 6.61 3.45
C CYS A 12 -0.49 6.22 4.04
N PHE A 13 -1.60 6.87 3.66
CA PHE A 13 -2.95 6.55 4.14
C PHE A 13 -3.75 5.69 3.15
N ALA A 14 -3.20 5.37 1.98
CA ALA A 14 -3.84 4.49 1.01
C ALA A 14 -3.44 3.02 1.27
N ALA A 15 -4.42 2.16 1.54
CA ALA A 15 -4.21 0.75 1.88
C ALA A 15 -3.28 -0.01 0.90
N GLY A 16 -3.48 0.18 -0.39
CA GLY A 16 -2.65 -0.40 -1.44
C GLY A 16 -1.21 0.09 -1.41
N HIS A 17 -0.95 1.33 -1.01
CA HIS A 17 0.41 1.86 -0.85
C HIS A 17 1.08 1.36 0.44
N ILE A 18 0.30 1.02 1.47
CA ILE A 18 0.81 0.53 2.76
C ILE A 18 1.37 -0.89 2.63
N ARG A 19 0.62 -1.82 2.03
CA ARG A 19 0.93 -3.25 2.11
C ARG A 19 1.53 -3.87 0.84
N THR A 20 1.26 -3.30 -0.34
CA THR A 20 1.73 -3.89 -1.62
C THR A 20 3.26 -4.00 -1.64
N PRO A 21 3.83 -5.20 -1.80
CA PRO A 21 5.28 -5.40 -1.74
C PRO A 21 5.94 -5.05 -3.08
N ARG A 22 5.77 -3.80 -3.56
CA ARG A 22 6.21 -3.35 -4.89
C ARG A 22 7.70 -3.59 -5.12
N ARG A 23 8.56 -3.32 -4.11
CA ARG A 23 10.01 -3.56 -4.20
C ARG A 23 10.32 -5.02 -4.44
N PHE A 24 9.67 -5.92 -3.71
CA PHE A 24 9.84 -7.35 -3.92
C PHE A 24 9.35 -7.75 -5.32
N LEU A 25 8.14 -7.35 -5.71
CA LEU A 25 7.57 -7.72 -7.01
C LEU A 25 8.48 -7.29 -8.16
N HIS A 26 9.07 -6.09 -8.08
CA HIS A 26 9.97 -5.55 -9.10
C HIS A 26 11.40 -6.13 -9.06
N ALA A 27 11.89 -6.49 -7.87
CA ALA A 27 13.18 -7.16 -7.72
C ALA A 27 13.11 -8.67 -7.99
N GLY A 28 11.91 -9.26 -7.93
CA GLY A 28 11.69 -10.70 -8.01
C GLY A 28 12.21 -11.31 -9.33
N ASP A 29 12.84 -12.47 -9.18
CA ASP A 29 13.22 -13.33 -10.29
C ASP A 29 11.96 -14.02 -10.85
N MET A 30 11.59 -13.68 -12.09
CA MET A 30 10.49 -14.34 -12.80
C MET A 30 10.93 -15.69 -13.43
N GLY A 31 12.10 -16.19 -13.03
CA GLY A 31 12.73 -17.39 -13.52
C GLY A 31 13.10 -17.28 -15.00
N GLY A 32 13.32 -18.45 -15.63
CA GLY A 32 13.74 -18.54 -17.03
C GLY A 32 12.73 -18.00 -18.05
N TRP A 33 11.52 -17.60 -17.64
CA TRP A 33 10.56 -16.95 -18.54
C TRP A 33 11.00 -15.52 -18.89
N ALA A 34 11.48 -14.73 -17.92
CA ALA A 34 11.90 -13.35 -18.17
C ALA A 34 13.05 -13.24 -19.18
N ALA A 35 13.90 -14.27 -19.28
CA ALA A 35 14.96 -14.34 -20.28
C ALA A 35 14.46 -14.61 -21.71
N LYS A 36 13.19 -15.02 -21.89
CA LYS A 36 12.60 -15.46 -23.17
C LYS A 36 11.58 -14.48 -23.75
N VAL A 37 11.32 -13.36 -23.09
CA VAL A 37 10.31 -12.38 -23.51
C VAL A 37 10.88 -10.96 -23.50
N PRO A 38 10.27 -10.02 -24.24
CA PRO A 38 10.71 -8.63 -24.22
C PRO A 38 10.66 -8.05 -22.80
N PHE A 39 11.65 -7.22 -22.46
CA PHE A 39 11.74 -6.55 -21.17
C PHE A 39 10.44 -5.83 -20.76
N ASN A 40 9.77 -5.17 -21.71
CA ASN A 40 8.50 -4.49 -21.45
C ASN A 40 7.38 -5.44 -21.00
N ALA A 41 7.37 -6.70 -21.48
CA ALA A 41 6.40 -7.69 -21.03
C ALA A 41 6.68 -8.16 -19.59
N VAL A 42 7.95 -8.26 -19.21
CA VAL A 42 8.37 -8.55 -17.82
C VAL A 42 7.93 -7.43 -16.89
N MET A 43 8.21 -6.18 -17.26
CA MET A 43 7.84 -5.01 -16.45
C MET A 43 6.32 -4.87 -16.34
N PHE A 44 5.60 -5.06 -17.45
CA PHE A 44 4.14 -5.08 -17.42
C PHE A 44 3.58 -6.12 -16.43
N ALA A 45 4.10 -7.35 -16.43
CA ALA A 45 3.64 -8.37 -15.49
C ALA A 45 3.91 -7.97 -14.01
N LYS A 46 5.08 -7.37 -13.75
CA LYS A 46 5.49 -6.82 -12.45
C LYS A 46 4.55 -5.72 -11.95
N ASP A 47 4.26 -4.75 -12.83
CA ASP A 47 3.35 -3.65 -12.57
C ASP A 47 1.93 -4.16 -12.32
N MET A 48 1.46 -5.12 -13.12
CA MET A 48 0.13 -5.70 -12.96
C MET A 48 -0.03 -6.46 -11.65
N CYS A 49 0.96 -7.27 -11.23
CA CYS A 49 0.93 -7.91 -9.90
C CYS A 49 0.80 -6.86 -8.79
N SER A 50 1.60 -5.79 -8.87
CA SER A 50 1.53 -4.70 -7.91
C SER A 50 0.14 -4.05 -7.91
N LYS A 51 -0.41 -3.79 -9.10
CA LYS A 51 -1.71 -3.17 -9.29
C LYS A 51 -2.86 -4.01 -8.73
N TYR A 52 -2.88 -5.33 -8.93
CA TYR A 52 -3.99 -6.17 -8.46
C TYR A 52 -4.09 -6.22 -6.93
N MET A 53 -2.96 -6.38 -6.23
CA MET A 53 -2.96 -6.34 -4.76
C MET A 53 -3.28 -4.94 -4.25
N HIS A 54 -2.72 -3.93 -4.91
CA HIS A 54 -2.97 -2.53 -4.58
C HIS A 54 -4.46 -2.18 -4.63
N ASP A 55 -5.12 -2.54 -5.73
CA ASP A 55 -6.53 -2.24 -5.95
C ASP A 55 -7.42 -3.07 -5.00
N GLU A 56 -7.08 -4.34 -4.73
CA GLU A 56 -7.77 -5.17 -3.72
C GLU A 56 -7.67 -4.56 -2.31
N ASP A 57 -6.46 -4.18 -1.87
CA ASP A 57 -6.26 -3.59 -0.55
C ASP A 57 -6.96 -2.22 -0.42
N ASN A 58 -6.95 -1.41 -1.47
CA ASN A 58 -7.69 -0.14 -1.52
C ASN A 58 -9.21 -0.34 -1.41
N ALA A 59 -9.76 -1.34 -2.08
CA ALA A 59 -11.19 -1.61 -2.10
C ALA A 59 -11.69 -2.27 -0.80
N LEU A 60 -10.96 -3.26 -0.29
CA LEU A 60 -11.34 -3.98 0.93
C LEU A 60 -10.99 -3.21 2.21
N GLY A 61 -9.99 -2.36 2.13
CA GLY A 61 -9.41 -1.61 3.24
C GLY A 61 -8.57 -2.46 4.18
N LEU A 62 -7.63 -1.83 4.87
CA LEU A 62 -6.76 -2.44 5.87
C LEU A 62 -6.98 -1.81 7.23
N THR A 63 -7.13 -2.64 8.24
CA THR A 63 -6.98 -2.25 9.65
C THR A 63 -5.52 -1.87 9.88
N VAL A 64 -5.31 -0.64 10.33
CA VAL A 64 -4.00 -0.03 10.55
C VAL A 64 -3.95 0.62 11.92
N ARG A 65 -2.73 0.93 12.37
CA ARG A 65 -2.48 1.62 13.64
C ARG A 65 -1.43 2.70 13.46
N ASN A 66 -1.45 3.79 14.23
CA ASN A 66 -0.37 4.78 14.27
C ASN A 66 0.50 4.65 15.53
N ARG A 67 1.53 5.50 15.66
CA ARG A 67 2.41 5.50 16.84
C ARG A 67 1.70 5.93 18.14
N LYS A 68 0.55 6.59 18.04
CA LYS A 68 -0.32 6.92 19.18
C LYS A 68 -1.18 5.73 19.65
N GLY A 69 -1.13 4.61 18.94
CA GLY A 69 -1.90 3.40 19.25
C GLY A 69 -3.34 3.44 18.75
N GLU A 70 -3.75 4.49 18.02
CA GLU A 70 -5.08 4.59 17.44
C GLU A 70 -5.22 3.58 16.30
N ILE A 71 -6.35 2.87 16.25
CA ILE A 71 -6.64 1.83 15.24
C ILE A 71 -7.83 2.28 14.41
N TRP A 72 -7.72 2.15 13.09
CA TRP A 72 -8.81 2.43 12.15
C TRP A 72 -8.68 1.61 10.89
N LYS A 73 -9.67 1.73 10.00
CA LYS A 73 -9.63 1.10 8.69
C LYS A 73 -9.27 2.13 7.61
N ALA A 74 -8.14 1.91 6.96
CA ALA A 74 -7.68 2.71 5.83
C ALA A 74 -8.19 2.09 4.53
N TYR A 75 -8.81 2.89 3.68
CA TYR A 75 -9.06 2.56 2.28
C TYR A 75 -8.12 3.42 1.42
N GLY A 76 -8.14 3.25 0.09
CA GLY A 76 -7.34 4.10 -0.79
C GLY A 76 -8.09 4.51 -2.04
N ASP A 77 -7.43 4.44 -3.19
CA ASP A 77 -7.95 4.77 -4.51
C ASP A 77 -9.46 4.55 -4.67
N LYS A 78 -10.12 5.46 -5.39
CA LYS A 78 -11.57 5.46 -5.62
C LYS A 78 -12.45 5.51 -4.35
N GLN A 79 -11.91 5.25 -3.15
CA GLN A 79 -12.61 5.32 -1.87
C GLN A 79 -12.33 6.62 -1.10
N MET A 80 -11.40 7.46 -1.55
CA MET A 80 -10.98 8.68 -0.84
C MET A 80 -12.15 9.56 -0.39
N PHE A 81 -13.14 9.76 -1.28
CA PHE A 81 -14.31 10.59 -1.01
C PHE A 81 -15.54 9.81 -0.54
N GLU A 82 -15.46 8.49 -0.51
CA GLU A 82 -16.56 7.65 -0.05
C GLU A 82 -16.79 7.81 1.46
N PRO A 83 -18.05 7.76 1.94
CA PRO A 83 -18.35 7.87 3.36
C PRO A 83 -17.63 6.82 4.22
N ILE A 84 -17.39 5.62 3.67
CA ILE A 84 -16.71 4.52 4.37
C ILE A 84 -15.26 4.87 4.76
N ASN A 85 -14.63 5.81 4.06
CA ASN A 85 -13.25 6.25 4.28
C ASN A 85 -13.16 7.58 5.05
N ASP A 86 -14.27 8.08 5.61
CA ASP A 86 -14.28 9.40 6.26
C ASP A 86 -13.32 9.48 7.46
N ASP A 87 -13.26 8.45 8.32
CA ASP A 87 -12.32 8.43 9.46
C ASP A 87 -10.86 8.48 8.97
N ASN A 88 -10.49 7.68 7.97
CA ASN A 88 -9.15 7.69 7.38
C ASN A 88 -8.81 9.07 6.76
N ARG A 89 -9.77 9.68 6.06
CA ARG A 89 -9.62 11.02 5.45
C ARG A 89 -9.43 12.10 6.51
N GLN A 90 -10.19 12.07 7.60
CA GLN A 90 -9.99 12.98 8.72
C GLN A 90 -8.62 12.82 9.37
N ARG A 91 -8.12 11.59 9.49
CA ARG A 91 -6.79 11.30 10.03
C ARG A 91 -5.67 11.81 9.12
N LEU A 92 -5.80 11.64 7.81
CA LEU A 92 -4.90 12.25 6.83
C LEU A 92 -4.90 13.78 6.97
N ALA A 93 -6.06 14.42 7.08
CA ALA A 93 -6.14 15.86 7.26
C ALA A 93 -5.39 16.34 8.53
N ARG A 94 -5.52 15.61 9.65
CA ARG A 94 -4.76 15.91 10.88
C ARG A 94 -3.25 15.71 10.68
N CYS A 95 -2.84 14.70 9.92
CA CYS A 95 -1.44 14.44 9.61
C CYS A 95 -0.83 15.56 8.74
N LEU A 96 -1.55 16.00 7.71
CA LEU A 96 -1.15 17.13 6.85
C LEU A 96 -1.09 18.44 7.65
N GLN A 97 -2.08 18.68 8.51
CA GLN A 97 -2.07 19.86 9.39
C GLN A 97 -0.84 19.85 10.31
N ALA A 98 -0.53 18.72 10.96
CA ALA A 98 0.66 18.60 11.80
C ALA A 98 1.96 18.85 11.03
N SER A 99 2.06 18.39 9.78
CA SER A 99 3.20 18.68 8.91
C SER A 99 3.32 20.17 8.59
N ALA A 100 2.22 20.81 8.22
CA ALA A 100 2.20 22.24 7.90
C ALA A 100 2.52 23.12 9.12
N ASP A 101 1.99 22.77 10.30
CA ASP A 101 2.23 23.47 11.55
C ASP A 101 3.71 23.44 11.93
N GLU A 102 4.39 22.31 11.76
CA GLU A 102 5.80 22.15 12.09
C GLU A 102 6.72 22.95 11.15
N VAL A 103 6.40 23.00 9.85
CA VAL A 103 7.08 23.87 8.88
C VAL A 103 6.88 25.33 9.25
N PHE A 104 5.65 25.73 9.62
CA PHE A 104 5.36 27.09 10.04
C PHE A 104 6.08 27.47 11.34
N ALA A 105 6.17 26.55 12.29
CA ALA A 105 6.92 26.74 13.52
C ALA A 105 8.43 26.91 13.27
N CYS A 106 9.03 26.14 12.36
CA CYS A 106 10.41 26.36 11.91
C CYS A 106 10.61 27.76 11.31
N TYR A 107 9.65 28.22 10.49
CA TYR A 107 9.69 29.55 9.90
C TYR A 107 9.68 30.65 10.96
N LEU A 108 8.81 30.56 11.97
CA LEU A 108 8.75 31.53 13.08
C LEU A 108 10.02 31.50 13.93
N ALA A 109 10.53 30.31 14.25
CA ALA A 109 11.72 30.13 15.08
C ALA A 109 13.04 30.47 14.36
N ARG A 110 13.00 30.61 13.02
CA ARG A 110 14.18 30.79 12.15
C ARG A 110 15.23 29.70 12.30
N LYS A 111 14.79 28.49 12.69
CA LYS A 111 15.64 27.30 12.85
C LYS A 111 14.81 26.04 12.67
N ILE A 112 15.49 24.93 12.39
CA ILE A 112 14.89 23.60 12.50
C ILE A 112 14.58 23.35 13.99
N ILE A 113 13.36 22.90 14.29
CA ILE A 113 12.90 22.66 15.67
C ILE A 113 12.84 21.16 16.03
N VAL A 114 13.03 20.28 15.06
CA VAL A 114 13.08 18.82 15.24
C VAL A 114 14.38 18.30 14.61
N ASP A 115 15.25 17.72 15.43
CA ASP A 115 16.59 17.28 15.01
C ASP A 115 16.61 15.85 14.44
N ASP A 116 15.62 15.01 14.79
CA ASP A 116 15.46 13.65 14.24
C ASP A 116 14.22 13.57 13.34
N ALA A 117 14.42 13.16 12.08
CA ALA A 117 13.33 12.98 11.12
C ALA A 117 12.28 11.93 11.54
N ASN A 118 12.61 11.03 12.48
CA ASN A 118 11.65 10.09 13.06
C ASN A 118 10.70 10.75 14.07
N GLU A 119 11.02 11.94 14.57
CA GLU A 119 10.24 12.64 15.58
C GLU A 119 9.29 13.69 15.00
N TYR A 120 9.27 13.87 13.67
CA TYR A 120 8.31 14.77 13.02
C TYR A 120 6.87 14.44 13.41
N ALA A 121 6.10 15.47 13.74
CA ALA A 121 4.76 15.34 14.31
C ALA A 121 3.80 14.51 13.40
N ALA A 122 3.94 14.64 12.08
CA ALA A 122 3.16 13.90 11.10
C ALA A 122 3.25 12.37 11.29
N TRP A 123 4.42 11.84 11.69
CA TRP A 123 4.63 10.40 11.88
C TRP A 123 3.86 9.80 13.06
N TYR A 124 3.38 10.62 13.99
CA TYR A 124 2.51 10.16 15.06
C TYR A 124 1.07 9.95 14.60
N HIS A 125 0.69 10.54 13.46
CA HIS A 125 -0.63 10.40 12.85
C HIS A 125 -0.66 9.34 11.75
N ALA A 126 0.41 9.23 10.98
CA ALA A 126 0.53 8.27 9.89
C ALA A 126 0.43 6.81 10.38
N PRO A 127 -0.16 5.90 9.58
CA PRO A 127 -0.18 4.49 9.92
C PRO A 127 1.23 3.88 9.88
N VAL A 128 1.50 2.94 10.79
CA VAL A 128 2.71 2.12 10.77
C VAL A 128 2.49 0.88 9.92
N VAL A 129 3.46 0.57 9.06
CA VAL A 129 3.35 -0.49 8.07
C VAL A 129 3.15 -1.87 8.70
N ASP A 130 3.82 -2.14 9.83
CA ASP A 130 3.76 -3.46 10.48
C ASP A 130 2.34 -3.83 10.93
N ALA A 131 1.54 -2.85 11.37
CA ALA A 131 0.16 -3.07 11.79
C ALA A 131 -0.73 -3.57 10.63
N ALA A 132 -0.40 -3.25 9.38
CA ALA A 132 -1.13 -3.72 8.21
C ALA A 132 -0.78 -5.18 7.83
N LEU A 133 0.33 -5.70 8.34
CA LEU A 133 0.81 -7.06 8.11
C LEU A 133 0.32 -8.04 9.18
N ASP A 134 -0.20 -7.53 10.30
CA ASP A 134 -0.78 -8.33 11.35
C ASP A 134 -1.99 -9.13 10.83
N GLY A 135 -2.21 -10.33 11.36
CA GLY A 135 -3.25 -11.28 10.92
C GLY A 135 -4.71 -10.84 11.11
N HIS A 136 -4.93 -9.56 11.40
CA HIS A 136 -6.24 -8.91 11.53
C HIS A 136 -6.82 -8.42 10.20
N ASN A 137 -6.03 -8.43 9.12
CA ASN A 137 -6.45 -8.05 7.77
C ASN A 137 -6.78 -9.27 6.91
N HIS A 138 -7.36 -9.06 5.72
CA HIS A 138 -7.46 -10.14 4.74
C HIS A 138 -6.08 -10.62 4.32
N SER A 139 -5.99 -11.88 3.88
CA SER A 139 -4.74 -12.48 3.42
C SER A 139 -4.19 -11.71 2.23
N PRO A 140 -2.91 -11.32 2.23
CA PRO A 140 -2.32 -10.58 1.12
C PRO A 140 -2.37 -11.41 -0.17
N LEU A 141 -2.58 -10.76 -1.32
CA LEU A 141 -2.50 -11.45 -2.60
C LEU A 141 -1.05 -11.91 -2.90
N PHE A 142 -0.08 -11.05 -2.59
CA PHE A 142 1.35 -11.35 -2.69
C PHE A 142 2.03 -11.09 -1.34
N THR A 143 2.83 -12.04 -0.86
CA THR A 143 3.61 -11.86 0.37
C THR A 143 4.95 -11.16 0.09
N ARG A 144 5.63 -10.67 1.14
CA ARG A 144 6.96 -10.04 1.02
C ARG A 144 8.06 -11.01 0.62
N GLU A 145 7.81 -12.30 0.78
CA GLU A 145 8.69 -13.41 0.41
C GLU A 145 8.39 -13.94 -1.01
N GLY A 146 7.39 -13.37 -1.70
CA GLY A 146 7.08 -13.70 -3.09
C GLY A 146 6.11 -14.84 -3.32
N HIS A 147 5.41 -15.25 -2.28
CA HIS A 147 4.32 -16.19 -2.44
C HIS A 147 3.08 -15.49 -2.99
N ILE A 148 2.27 -16.23 -3.75
CA ILE A 148 0.92 -15.80 -4.13
C ILE A 148 -0.13 -16.56 -3.32
N ARG A 149 -1.24 -15.91 -3.00
CA ARG A 149 -2.42 -16.54 -2.41
C ARG A 149 -2.89 -17.74 -3.24
N ALA A 150 -3.12 -18.87 -2.58
CA ALA A 150 -3.42 -20.14 -3.25
C ALA A 150 -4.76 -20.13 -3.99
N GLU A 151 -5.76 -19.44 -3.41
CA GLU A 151 -7.05 -19.08 -3.99
C GLU A 151 -7.06 -17.57 -4.22
N ILE A 152 -6.71 -17.16 -5.44
CA ILE A 152 -6.39 -15.76 -5.77
C ILE A 152 -7.57 -14.81 -5.57
N ASP A 153 -8.80 -15.28 -5.57
CA ASP A 153 -10.04 -14.50 -5.48
C ASP A 153 -10.69 -14.55 -4.09
N ASN A 154 -10.12 -15.34 -3.17
CA ASN A 154 -10.60 -15.51 -1.80
C ASN A 154 -9.70 -14.75 -0.82
N PRO A 155 -10.05 -13.52 -0.39
CA PRO A 155 -9.28 -12.75 0.58
C PRO A 155 -9.17 -13.42 1.97
N GLY A 156 -9.97 -14.44 2.27
CA GLY A 156 -9.84 -15.27 3.47
C GLY A 156 -8.81 -16.41 3.37
N CYS A 157 -8.26 -16.67 2.18
CA CYS A 157 -7.34 -17.80 1.96
C CYS A 157 -5.92 -17.46 2.42
N TRP A 158 -5.53 -17.95 3.60
CA TRP A 158 -4.17 -17.76 4.14
C TRP A 158 -3.13 -18.76 3.64
N LYS A 159 -3.52 -19.69 2.76
CA LYS A 159 -2.59 -20.60 2.10
C LYS A 159 -1.91 -19.85 0.95
N HIS A 160 -0.59 -19.93 0.87
CA HIS A 160 0.19 -19.30 -0.20
C HIS A 160 1.09 -20.32 -0.91
N LYS A 161 1.36 -20.08 -2.19
CA LYS A 161 2.18 -20.92 -3.06
C LYS A 161 3.45 -20.17 -3.44
N LEU A 162 4.61 -20.79 -3.25
CA LEU A 162 5.92 -20.23 -3.63
C LEU A 162 6.16 -20.32 -5.13
N SER A 163 5.82 -21.47 -5.73
CA SER A 163 5.98 -21.67 -7.16
C SER A 163 4.70 -21.29 -7.89
N TRP A 164 4.77 -20.26 -8.71
CA TRP A 164 3.69 -19.80 -9.56
C TRP A 164 4.24 -19.18 -10.85
N LYS A 165 3.43 -19.17 -11.91
CA LYS A 165 3.83 -18.71 -13.25
C LYS A 165 3.39 -17.27 -13.45
N TRP A 166 4.28 -16.31 -13.21
CA TRP A 166 4.04 -14.86 -13.32
C TRP A 166 3.09 -14.46 -14.46
N TRP A 167 3.43 -14.78 -15.70
CA TRP A 167 2.62 -14.39 -16.86
C TRP A 167 1.25 -15.05 -16.89
N ALA A 168 1.19 -16.37 -16.70
CA ALA A 168 -0.08 -17.10 -16.72
C ALA A 168 -1.01 -16.60 -15.62
N THR A 169 -0.47 -16.35 -14.43
CA THR A 169 -1.25 -15.83 -13.31
C THR A 169 -1.76 -14.41 -13.56
N VAL A 170 -0.94 -13.51 -14.08
CA VAL A 170 -1.39 -12.14 -14.42
C VAL A 170 -2.43 -12.15 -15.52
N TYR A 171 -2.16 -12.85 -16.62
CA TYR A 171 -2.96 -12.76 -17.85
C TYR A 171 -4.19 -13.67 -17.85
N ASN A 172 -4.05 -14.90 -17.36
CA ASN A 172 -5.13 -15.89 -17.39
C ASN A 172 -5.96 -15.84 -16.11
N ASP A 173 -5.34 -15.63 -14.95
CA ASP A 173 -6.05 -15.80 -13.68
C ASP A 173 -6.55 -14.44 -13.14
N LEU A 174 -5.65 -13.49 -12.83
CA LEU A 174 -6.01 -12.21 -12.24
C LEU A 174 -6.82 -11.31 -13.18
N ARG A 175 -6.41 -11.18 -14.45
CA ARG A 175 -7.10 -10.35 -15.44
C ARG A 175 -8.51 -10.82 -15.76
N THR A 176 -8.75 -12.14 -15.73
CA THR A 176 -10.06 -12.69 -16.08
C THR A 176 -11.00 -12.77 -14.89
N CYS A 177 -10.45 -12.83 -13.67
CA CYS A 177 -11.17 -12.93 -12.42
C CYS A 177 -12.21 -11.80 -12.24
N PRO A 178 -13.50 -12.14 -12.05
CA PRO A 178 -14.56 -11.15 -11.83
C PRO A 178 -14.36 -10.29 -10.58
N THR A 179 -13.72 -10.83 -9.54
CA THR A 179 -13.47 -10.12 -8.27
C THR A 179 -12.58 -8.90 -8.49
N PHE A 180 -11.44 -9.08 -9.16
CA PHE A 180 -10.51 -7.98 -9.44
C PHE A 180 -11.04 -6.95 -10.44
N LYS A 181 -12.06 -7.26 -11.23
CA LYS A 181 -12.74 -6.29 -12.10
C LYS A 181 -13.65 -5.33 -11.33
N LYS A 182 -14.02 -5.67 -10.09
CA LYS A 182 -14.86 -4.83 -9.23
C LYS A 182 -14.05 -3.85 -8.39
N TYR A 183 -12.76 -4.14 -8.20
CA TYR A 183 -11.81 -3.27 -7.49
C TYR A 183 -11.29 -2.17 -8.43
#